data_AF-A0A7W0HU94-F1
#
_entry.id   AF-A0A7W0HU94-F1
#
_cell.length_a   1.000
_cell.length_b   1.000
_cell.length_c   1.000
_cell.angle_alpha   90.00
_cell.angle_beta   90.00
_cell.angle_gamma   90.00
#
_symmetry.space_group_name_H-M   'P 1'
#
loop_
_entity.id
_entity.type
_entity.pdbx_description
1 polymer ?
#
loop_
_entity_poly.entity_id
_entity_poly.type
_entity_poly.pdbx_seq_one_letter_code
_entity_poly.pdbx_strand_id
1 'polypeptide(L)'
;MARALLHALAGGAVGAVAARVAYTAFTRRAAGKDDRWNRTNHRGETLTLLEGPALVAGAAAGAALTPGLPGRLRLAALVAGAGSGALGAYDDLYGTASSKGFKGHLSALARGEVTSGAVKILGIGATGMLAAGLTRGGAGAARPASDVDGASLSGVASVSGGGFGVSPSGGGLFDVLVNGALIAGSANLANLFDLRPGRAIKVGLLTGGPLLAAAVLRDRPAAAALAAIPLGAAAALLPEDLGERAMLGDAGANALGALIGLAAATQLGRPGRLAVLGTVAALTAASEKISFTKVIAGNPALNKIDMLGRRAV
;
A
#
# COMPACT_ATOMS: atom_id res chain seq x y z
N MET A 1 -21.94 -10.43 -5.24
CA MET A 1 -20.59 -11.00 -5.47
C MET A 1 -20.09 -10.72 -6.90
N ALA A 2 -20.95 -10.84 -7.93
CA ALA A 2 -20.57 -10.69 -9.33
C ALA A 2 -19.86 -9.36 -9.67
N ARG A 3 -20.33 -8.22 -9.13
CA ARG A 3 -19.72 -6.91 -9.41
C ARG A 3 -18.33 -6.79 -8.80
N ALA A 4 -18.18 -7.20 -7.54
CA ALA A 4 -16.89 -7.12 -6.87
C ALA A 4 -15.85 -8.07 -7.48
N LEU A 5 -16.29 -9.27 -7.89
CA LEU A 5 -15.43 -10.19 -8.62
C LEU A 5 -14.97 -9.59 -9.96
N LEU A 6 -15.89 -8.97 -10.73
CA LEU A 6 -15.54 -8.31 -12.00
C LEU A 6 -14.51 -7.20 -11.79
N HIS A 7 -14.68 -6.36 -10.76
CA HIS A 7 -13.73 -5.27 -10.46
C HIS A 7 -12.38 -5.80 -9.96
N ALA A 8 -12.39 -6.89 -9.19
CA ALA A 8 -11.17 -7.57 -8.78
C ALA A 8 -10.40 -8.11 -9.99
N LEU A 9 -11.09 -8.84 -10.88
CA LEU A 9 -10.49 -9.40 -12.09
C LEU A 9 -9.97 -8.31 -13.01
N ALA A 10 -10.77 -7.27 -13.28
CA ALA A 10 -10.36 -6.15 -14.11
C ALA A 10 -9.16 -5.40 -13.50
N GLY A 11 -9.22 -5.02 -12.22
CA GLY A 11 -8.15 -4.27 -11.58
C GLY A 11 -6.86 -5.08 -11.43
N GLY A 12 -6.98 -6.35 -11.05
CA GLY A 12 -5.84 -7.26 -10.96
C GLY A 12 -5.20 -7.53 -12.33
N ALA A 13 -6.00 -7.75 -13.37
CA ALA A 13 -5.49 -7.97 -14.73
C ALA A 13 -4.80 -6.72 -15.30
N VAL A 14 -5.41 -5.53 -15.15
CA VAL A 14 -4.78 -4.28 -15.60
C VAL A 14 -3.47 -4.04 -14.86
N GLY A 15 -3.47 -4.19 -13.52
CA GLY A 15 -2.25 -4.04 -12.71
C GLY A 15 -1.15 -5.00 -13.13
N ALA A 16 -1.50 -6.28 -13.32
CA ALA A 16 -0.59 -7.33 -13.78
C ALA A 16 0.01 -7.02 -15.16
N VAL A 17 -0.84 -6.77 -16.17
CA VAL A 17 -0.39 -6.50 -17.54
C VAL A 17 0.48 -5.25 -17.60
N ALA A 18 0.04 -4.16 -16.96
CA ALA A 18 0.81 -2.92 -16.95
C ALA A 18 2.16 -3.08 -16.24
N ALA A 19 2.22 -3.84 -15.14
CA ALA A 19 3.48 -4.15 -14.46
C ALA A 19 4.43 -4.96 -15.36
N ARG A 20 3.94 -6.00 -16.07
CA ARG A 20 4.76 -6.78 -17.02
C ARG A 20 5.30 -5.92 -18.16
N VAL A 21 4.45 -5.08 -18.73
CA VAL A 21 4.83 -4.16 -19.82
C VAL A 21 5.86 -3.16 -19.34
N ALA A 22 5.66 -2.57 -18.16
CA ALA A 22 6.61 -1.64 -17.56
C ALA A 22 7.96 -2.31 -17.27
N TYR A 23 7.95 -3.48 -16.64
CA TYR A 23 9.17 -4.24 -16.34
C TYR A 23 9.97 -4.57 -17.60
N THR A 24 9.31 -5.10 -18.63
CA THR A 24 9.98 -5.42 -19.90
C THR A 24 10.52 -4.18 -20.60
N ALA A 25 9.78 -3.07 -20.60
CA ALA A 25 10.23 -1.81 -21.19
C ALA A 25 11.43 -1.21 -20.43
N PHE A 26 11.38 -1.19 -19.10
CA PHE A 26 12.45 -0.65 -18.27
C PHE A 26 13.72 -1.48 -18.37
N THR A 27 13.62 -2.81 -18.30
CA THR A 27 14.77 -3.71 -18.42
C THR A 27 15.42 -3.59 -19.81
N ARG A 28 14.63 -3.51 -20.89
CA ARG A 28 15.17 -3.29 -22.24
C ARG A 28 15.90 -1.94 -22.37
N ARG A 29 15.39 -0.90 -21.70
CA ARG A 29 16.00 0.43 -21.75
C ARG A 29 17.27 0.54 -20.91
N ALA A 30 17.32 -0.14 -19.77
CA ALA A 30 18.45 -0.12 -18.85
C ALA A 30 19.58 -1.08 -19.25
N ALA A 31 19.30 -2.12 -20.04
CA ALA A 31 20.27 -3.14 -20.44
C ALA A 31 21.58 -2.53 -21.00
N GLY A 32 22.68 -2.71 -20.24
CA GLY A 32 24.03 -2.24 -20.59
C GLY A 32 24.23 -0.73 -20.50
N LYS A 33 23.31 0.02 -19.89
CA LYS A 33 23.33 1.50 -19.88
C LYS A 33 23.24 2.15 -18.50
N ASP A 34 22.64 1.49 -17.51
CA ASP A 34 22.43 2.08 -16.19
C ASP A 34 22.60 1.05 -15.06
N ASP A 35 23.79 1.02 -14.46
CA ASP A 35 24.09 0.12 -13.35
C ASP A 35 23.50 0.58 -12.01
N ARG A 36 22.90 1.77 -11.93
CA ARG A 36 22.35 2.30 -10.67
C ARG A 36 21.16 1.48 -10.16
N TRP A 37 20.51 0.73 -11.04
CA TRP A 37 19.41 -0.17 -10.69
C TRP A 37 19.87 -1.60 -10.38
N ASN A 38 21.16 -1.88 -10.39
CA ASN A 38 21.70 -3.20 -10.13
C ASN A 38 22.16 -3.33 -8.68
N ARG A 39 21.90 -4.50 -8.08
CA ARG A 39 22.37 -4.87 -6.73
C ARG A 39 22.92 -6.28 -6.76
N THR A 40 23.87 -6.55 -5.86
CA THR A 40 24.37 -7.90 -5.63
C THR A 40 23.50 -8.59 -4.59
N ASN A 41 23.02 -9.78 -4.94
CA ASN A 41 22.19 -10.59 -4.05
C ASN A 41 23.05 -11.35 -3.02
N HIS A 42 22.40 -12.08 -2.11
CA HIS A 42 23.06 -12.86 -1.07
C HIS A 42 23.93 -14.03 -1.59
N ARG A 43 23.84 -14.38 -2.88
CA ARG A 43 24.66 -15.37 -3.57
C ARG A 43 25.79 -14.75 -4.40
N GLY A 44 25.95 -13.43 -4.37
CA GLY A 44 26.97 -12.73 -5.17
C GLY A 44 26.56 -12.49 -6.63
N GLU A 45 25.33 -12.83 -7.02
CA GLU A 45 24.82 -12.59 -8.37
C GLU A 45 24.17 -11.22 -8.49
N THR A 46 24.21 -10.62 -9.68
CA THR A 46 23.56 -9.33 -9.96
C THR A 46 22.06 -9.53 -10.18
N LEU A 47 21.25 -8.76 -9.48
CA LEU A 47 19.82 -8.59 -9.72
C LEU A 47 19.48 -7.12 -9.99
N THR A 48 18.32 -6.89 -10.61
CA THR A 48 17.82 -5.53 -10.90
C THR A 48 16.71 -5.09 -9.94
N LEU A 49 16.67 -3.81 -9.60
CA LEU A 49 15.61 -3.17 -8.80
C LEU A 49 14.47 -2.61 -9.66
N LEU A 50 14.48 -2.85 -10.98
CA LEU A 50 13.46 -2.32 -11.90
C LEU A 50 12.06 -2.92 -11.70
N GLU A 51 11.95 -3.98 -10.91
CA GLU A 51 10.67 -4.54 -10.48
C GLU A 51 9.85 -3.54 -9.64
N GLY A 52 10.52 -2.72 -8.82
CA GLY A 52 9.87 -1.69 -8.02
C GLY A 52 9.18 -0.62 -8.86
N PRO A 53 9.90 0.11 -9.73
CA PRO A 53 9.30 1.04 -10.68
C PRO A 53 8.20 0.38 -11.56
N ALA A 54 8.38 -0.88 -11.95
CA ALA A 54 7.37 -1.59 -12.72
C ALA A 54 6.08 -1.85 -11.92
N LEU A 55 6.19 -2.24 -10.65
CA LEU A 55 5.04 -2.38 -9.75
C LEU A 55 4.31 -1.04 -9.57
N VAL A 56 5.06 0.05 -9.37
CA VAL A 56 4.50 1.40 -9.22
C VAL A 56 3.73 1.82 -10.48
N ALA A 57 4.33 1.63 -11.66
CA ALA A 57 3.69 1.94 -12.94
C ALA A 57 2.44 1.07 -13.15
N GLY A 58 2.52 -0.23 -12.87
CA GLY A 58 1.40 -1.16 -12.97
C GLY A 58 0.24 -0.80 -12.04
N ALA A 59 0.55 -0.46 -10.78
CA ALA A 59 -0.44 -0.04 -9.81
C ALA A 59 -1.08 1.31 -10.16
N ALA A 60 -0.30 2.27 -10.66
CA ALA A 60 -0.81 3.57 -11.11
C ALA A 60 -1.75 3.41 -12.32
N ALA A 61 -1.36 2.61 -13.31
CA ALA A 61 -2.21 2.28 -14.45
C ALA A 61 -3.48 1.54 -14.01
N GLY A 62 -3.36 0.56 -13.11
CA GLY A 62 -4.50 -0.12 -12.49
C GLY A 62 -5.46 0.86 -11.81
N ALA A 63 -4.96 1.77 -10.98
CA ALA A 63 -5.77 2.79 -10.34
C ALA A 63 -6.42 3.75 -11.33
N ALA A 64 -5.74 4.11 -12.43
CA ALA A 64 -6.24 5.03 -13.45
C ALA A 64 -7.26 4.40 -14.40
N LEU A 65 -7.14 3.10 -14.70
CA LEU A 65 -7.89 2.45 -15.78
C LEU A 65 -8.96 1.47 -15.28
N THR A 66 -8.92 1.02 -14.02
CA THR A 66 -9.94 0.07 -13.52
C THR A 66 -11.34 0.70 -13.57
N PRO A 67 -12.31 0.11 -14.28
CA PRO A 67 -13.67 0.65 -14.35
C PRO A 67 -14.33 0.72 -12.96
N GLY A 68 -15.23 1.70 -12.78
CA GLY A 68 -16.03 1.82 -11.56
C GLY A 68 -15.30 2.26 -10.28
N LEU A 69 -13.97 2.48 -10.33
CA LEU A 69 -13.23 3.03 -9.20
C LEU A 69 -13.53 4.54 -9.06
N PRO A 70 -14.07 5.01 -7.91
CA PRO A 70 -14.35 6.43 -7.69
C PRO A 70 -13.11 7.30 -7.82
N GLY A 71 -13.21 8.48 -8.44
CA GLY A 71 -12.08 9.38 -8.69
C GLY A 71 -11.22 9.67 -7.45
N ARG A 72 -11.86 9.88 -6.28
CA ARG A 72 -11.15 10.08 -5.01
C ARG A 72 -10.26 8.89 -4.59
N LEU A 73 -10.72 7.67 -4.86
CA LEU A 73 -9.97 6.45 -4.55
C LEU A 73 -8.85 6.20 -5.56
N ARG A 74 -9.05 6.62 -6.82
CA ARG A 74 -7.97 6.67 -7.82
C ARG A 74 -6.86 7.60 -7.36
N LEU A 75 -7.22 8.83 -6.96
CA LEU A 75 -6.26 9.80 -6.48
C LEU A 75 -5.57 9.35 -5.19
N ALA A 76 -6.33 8.78 -4.24
CA ALA A 76 -5.75 8.21 -3.02
C ALA A 76 -4.74 7.08 -3.33
N ALA A 77 -5.07 6.18 -4.27
CA ALA A 77 -4.16 5.11 -4.69
C ALA A 77 -2.93 5.64 -5.43
N LEU A 78 -3.08 6.66 -6.28
CA LEU A 78 -1.95 7.32 -6.94
C LEU A 78 -1.02 8.00 -5.93
N VAL A 79 -1.58 8.78 -5.00
CA VAL A 79 -0.80 9.45 -3.94
C VAL A 79 -0.09 8.43 -3.05
N ALA A 80 -0.80 7.40 -2.58
CA ALA A 80 -0.23 6.37 -1.72
C ALA A 80 0.82 5.52 -2.44
N GLY A 81 0.48 4.96 -3.61
CA GLY A 81 1.32 4.04 -4.36
C GLY A 81 2.48 4.73 -5.08
N ALA A 82 2.19 5.73 -5.93
CA ALA A 82 3.23 6.42 -6.69
C ALA A 82 4.07 7.34 -5.80
N GLY A 83 3.47 8.02 -4.82
CA GLY A 83 4.21 8.84 -3.86
C GLY A 83 5.19 8.02 -3.02
N SER A 84 4.72 6.93 -2.41
CA SER A 84 5.59 6.05 -1.60
C SER A 84 6.61 5.31 -2.46
N GLY A 85 6.23 4.91 -3.68
CA GLY A 85 7.13 4.28 -4.64
C GLY A 85 8.23 5.20 -5.15
N ALA A 86 7.93 6.47 -5.41
CA ALA A 86 8.93 7.47 -5.82
C ALA A 86 9.94 7.76 -4.70
N LEU A 87 9.48 7.83 -3.45
CA LEU A 87 10.35 8.00 -2.28
C LEU A 87 11.21 6.76 -2.03
N GLY A 88 10.65 5.56 -2.24
CA GLY A 88 11.41 4.32 -2.21
C GLY A 88 12.47 4.27 -3.31
N ALA A 89 12.12 4.63 -4.55
CA ALA A 89 13.06 4.68 -5.67
C ALA A 89 14.18 5.71 -5.44
N TYR A 90 13.87 6.83 -4.80
CA TYR A 90 14.88 7.80 -4.38
C TYR A 90 15.88 7.16 -3.40
N ASP A 91 15.40 6.41 -2.41
CA ASP A 91 16.28 5.70 -1.45
C ASP A 91 17.07 4.56 -2.10
N ASP A 92 16.46 3.82 -3.04
CA ASP A 92 17.15 2.79 -3.82
C ASP A 92 18.34 3.36 -4.62
N LEU A 93 18.22 4.58 -5.14
CA LEU A 93 19.23 5.22 -5.99
C LEU A 93 20.27 6.02 -5.20
N TYR A 94 19.85 6.69 -4.13
CA TYR A 94 20.68 7.68 -3.42
C TYR A 94 20.91 7.34 -1.93
N GLY A 95 20.35 6.24 -1.43
CA GLY A 95 20.48 5.82 -0.04
C GLY A 95 21.92 5.50 0.34
N THR A 96 22.43 6.21 1.36
CA THR A 96 23.77 5.96 1.92
C THR A 96 23.66 5.10 3.17
N ALA A 97 24.53 4.08 3.31
CA ALA A 97 24.49 3.10 4.40
C ALA A 97 24.85 3.63 5.82
N SER A 98 25.04 4.95 6.00
CA SER A 98 25.67 5.53 7.20
C SER A 98 24.75 5.68 8.42
N SER A 99 23.46 5.37 8.32
CA SER A 99 22.55 5.36 9.46
C SER A 99 21.47 4.32 9.22
N LYS A 100 21.48 3.22 9.99
CA LYS A 100 20.45 2.18 9.89
C LYS A 100 19.43 2.33 11.00
N GLY A 101 18.15 2.27 10.64
CA GLY A 101 17.03 2.17 11.57
C GLY A 101 16.35 3.49 11.89
N PHE A 102 15.10 3.38 12.35
CA PHE A 102 14.18 4.50 12.59
C PHE A 102 14.75 5.54 13.57
N LYS A 103 15.32 5.09 14.69
CA LYS A 103 15.99 5.96 15.67
C LYS A 103 17.18 6.72 15.10
N GLY A 104 17.95 6.09 14.21
CA GLY A 104 19.11 6.72 13.58
C GLY A 104 18.71 7.92 12.74
N HIS A 105 17.71 7.76 11.87
CA HIS A 105 17.20 8.85 11.04
C HIS A 105 16.50 9.94 11.83
N LEU A 106 15.70 9.61 12.85
CA LEU A 106 15.07 10.61 13.71
C LEU A 106 16.10 11.39 14.54
N SER A 107 17.14 10.71 15.02
CA SER A 107 18.23 11.36 15.77
C SER A 107 19.06 12.27 14.87
N ALA A 108 19.33 11.86 13.62
CA ALA A 108 19.96 12.71 12.61
C ALA A 108 19.13 13.95 12.29
N LEU A 109 17.82 13.78 12.08
CA LEU A 109 16.90 14.89 11.86
C LEU A 109 16.88 15.87 13.06
N ALA A 110 16.92 15.35 14.29
CA ALA A 110 17.01 16.17 15.50
C ALA A 110 18.32 16.97 15.60
N ARG A 111 19.39 16.54 14.90
CA ARG A 111 20.65 17.27 14.75
C ARG A 111 20.69 18.19 13.53
N GLY A 112 19.59 18.30 12.77
CA GLY A 112 19.52 19.08 11.53
C GLY A 112 20.11 18.36 10.31
N GLU A 113 20.44 17.07 10.42
CA GLU A 113 20.96 16.26 9.31
C GLU A 113 19.80 15.66 8.50
N VAL A 114 19.64 16.08 7.24
CA VAL A 114 18.64 15.51 6.33
C VAL A 114 19.21 14.26 5.66
N THR A 115 18.85 13.08 6.17
CA THR A 115 19.22 11.79 5.56
C THR A 115 18.17 11.33 4.54
N SER A 116 18.56 10.48 3.58
CA SER A 116 17.59 9.86 2.64
C SER A 116 16.45 9.15 3.38
N GLY A 117 16.78 8.43 4.46
CA GLY A 117 15.80 7.78 5.33
C GLY A 117 14.83 8.75 6.03
N ALA A 118 15.26 9.98 6.38
CA ALA A 118 14.38 10.98 6.98
C ALA A 118 13.40 11.55 5.94
N VAL A 119 13.89 11.81 4.72
CA VAL A 119 13.06 12.20 3.57
C VAL A 119 12.02 11.12 3.26
N LYS A 120 12.43 9.86 3.27
CA LYS A 120 11.54 8.70 3.06
C LYS A 120 10.47 8.60 4.14
N ILE A 121 10.84 8.65 5.42
CA ILE A 121 9.88 8.55 6.54
C ILE A 121 8.86 9.70 6.49
N LEU A 122 9.33 10.94 6.37
CA LEU A 122 8.45 12.12 6.34
C LEU A 122 7.58 12.13 5.08
N GLY A 123 8.17 11.82 3.93
CA GLY A 123 7.46 11.77 2.65
C GLY A 123 6.39 10.69 2.63
N ILE A 124 6.68 9.46 3.08
CA ILE A 124 5.72 8.36 3.14
C ILE A 124 4.62 8.66 4.16
N GLY A 125 4.97 9.30 5.28
CA GLY A 125 4.00 9.83 6.24
C GLY A 125 3.04 10.84 5.60
N ALA A 126 3.58 11.80 4.84
CA ALA A 126 2.79 12.83 4.16
C ALA A 126 1.89 12.23 3.06
N THR A 127 2.41 11.34 2.21
CA THR A 127 1.60 10.66 1.18
C THR A 127 0.49 9.81 1.81
N GLY A 128 0.78 9.11 2.91
CA GLY A 128 -0.21 8.36 3.67
C GLY A 128 -1.33 9.26 4.22
N MET A 129 -0.99 10.38 4.83
CA MET A 129 -1.97 11.35 5.36
C MET A 129 -2.83 11.97 4.25
N LEU A 130 -2.22 12.36 3.14
CA LEU A 130 -2.93 12.92 1.98
C LEU A 130 -3.88 11.89 1.37
N ALA A 131 -3.42 10.66 1.16
CA ALA A 131 -4.25 9.56 0.68
C ALA A 131 -5.43 9.28 1.64
N ALA A 132 -5.18 9.27 2.95
CA ALA A 132 -6.22 9.12 3.96
C ALA A 132 -7.26 10.25 3.90
N GLY A 133 -6.83 11.50 3.73
CA GLY A 133 -7.72 12.64 3.53
C GLY A 133 -8.63 12.48 2.31
N LEU A 134 -8.08 11.98 1.20
CA LEU A 134 -8.81 11.73 -0.05
C LEU A 134 -9.85 10.60 0.05
N THR A 135 -9.69 9.67 1.00
CA THR A 135 -10.72 8.63 1.23
C THR A 135 -11.97 9.16 1.91
N ARG A 136 -11.95 10.38 2.47
CA ARG A 136 -13.11 11.04 3.06
C ARG A 136 -14.00 11.63 1.96
N GLY A 137 -15.13 11.02 1.66
CA GLY A 137 -16.16 11.66 0.83
C GLY A 137 -17.47 10.88 0.87
N GLY A 138 -18.62 11.45 1.26
CA GLY A 138 -18.89 12.85 1.62
C GLY A 138 -20.16 13.00 2.46
N ALA A 139 -20.12 13.95 3.41
CA ALA A 139 -21.29 14.56 4.02
C ALA A 139 -21.14 16.06 3.72
N GLY A 140 -21.85 16.57 2.72
CA GLY A 140 -21.80 18.01 2.40
C GLY A 140 -22.00 18.43 0.95
N ALA A 141 -22.07 17.53 -0.03
CA ALA A 141 -22.27 17.90 -1.43
C ALA A 141 -23.38 17.05 -2.10
N ALA A 142 -24.58 17.15 -1.54
CA ALA A 142 -25.85 16.89 -2.22
C ALA A 142 -26.95 17.59 -1.40
N ARG A 143 -27.05 18.92 -1.53
CA ARG A 143 -28.35 19.59 -1.36
C ARG A 143 -29.12 19.28 -2.65
N PRO A 144 -30.30 18.65 -2.62
CA PRO A 144 -31.18 18.68 -3.77
C PRO A 144 -31.68 20.12 -3.91
N ALA A 145 -31.26 20.80 -4.98
CA ALA A 145 -31.92 22.02 -5.40
C ALA A 145 -33.18 21.62 -6.18
N SER A 146 -34.32 21.98 -5.57
CA SER A 146 -35.63 22.30 -6.14
C SER A 146 -36.29 21.36 -7.15
N ASP A 147 -37.47 20.84 -6.78
CA ASP A 147 -38.80 21.28 -7.29
C ASP A 147 -39.85 20.68 -6.33
N VAL A 148 -40.43 21.43 -5.39
CA VAL A 148 -41.66 22.24 -5.48
C VAL A 148 -42.73 21.61 -6.37
N ASP A 149 -43.63 20.82 -5.76
CA ASP A 149 -45.09 20.94 -5.90
C ASP A 149 -45.81 19.97 -4.94
N GLY A 150 -46.90 20.45 -4.33
CA GLY A 150 -47.87 19.60 -3.63
C GLY A 150 -48.07 19.92 -2.16
N ALA A 151 -48.97 20.86 -1.91
CA ALA A 151 -49.53 21.15 -0.60
C ALA A 151 -50.11 19.90 0.08
N SER A 152 -49.81 19.71 1.38
CA SER A 152 -50.77 19.20 2.37
C SER A 152 -50.23 19.46 3.78
N LEU A 153 -50.83 20.46 4.43
CA LEU A 153 -50.73 20.71 5.86
C LEU A 153 -51.63 19.71 6.60
N SER A 154 -51.07 18.96 7.56
CA SER A 154 -51.75 18.60 8.81
C SER A 154 -50.79 17.94 9.80
N GLY A 155 -50.88 18.31 11.08
CA GLY A 155 -50.39 17.47 12.19
C GLY A 155 -49.27 18.00 13.08
N VAL A 156 -49.51 19.13 13.74
CA VAL A 156 -49.23 19.43 15.16
C VAL A 156 -48.07 18.71 15.87
N ALA A 157 -47.08 19.52 16.25
CA ALA A 157 -46.22 19.52 17.44
C ALA A 157 -46.21 18.29 18.39
N SER A 158 -45.01 17.75 18.61
CA SER A 158 -44.51 17.38 19.92
C SER A 158 -43.04 17.79 20.07
N VAL A 159 -42.80 18.81 20.91
CA VAL A 159 -41.49 19.20 21.42
C VAL A 159 -41.41 18.69 22.85
N SER A 160 -40.56 17.70 23.11
CA SER A 160 -40.00 17.44 24.44
C SER A 160 -38.97 16.31 24.37
N GLY A 161 -37.75 16.58 24.83
CA GLY A 161 -36.78 15.53 25.19
C GLY A 161 -35.36 15.79 24.72
N GLY A 162 -34.61 16.57 25.49
CA GLY A 162 -33.19 16.80 25.29
C GLY A 162 -32.36 15.52 25.38
N GLY A 163 -31.40 15.39 24.47
CA GLY A 163 -30.33 14.41 24.51
C GLY A 163 -29.32 14.81 23.44
N PHE A 164 -28.09 15.10 23.84
CA PHE A 164 -26.98 15.53 22.98
C PHE A 164 -26.70 14.52 21.85
N GLY A 165 -27.42 14.68 20.74
CA GLY A 165 -27.16 13.96 19.50
C GLY A 165 -25.99 14.59 18.76
N VAL A 166 -24.76 14.33 19.19
CA VAL A 166 -23.60 14.50 18.32
C VAL A 166 -23.74 13.45 17.22
N SER A 167 -24.24 13.85 16.06
CA SER A 167 -24.07 13.09 14.82
C SER A 167 -22.82 13.59 14.11
N PRO A 168 -21.67 12.87 14.15
CA PRO A 168 -20.57 13.17 13.27
C PRO A 168 -20.74 12.33 12.01
N SER A 169 -21.46 12.89 11.03
CA SER A 169 -21.38 12.46 9.65
C SER A 169 -19.96 12.76 9.12
N GLY A 170 -19.25 11.73 8.63
CA GLY A 170 -17.91 11.84 8.03
C GLY A 170 -16.77 11.74 9.03
N GLY A 171 -16.29 10.51 9.30
CA GLY A 171 -15.36 10.15 10.39
C GLY A 171 -14.25 11.16 10.64
N GLY A 172 -14.05 11.63 11.88
CA GLY A 172 -13.27 12.84 12.21
C GLY A 172 -11.76 12.82 11.89
N LEU A 173 -11.03 13.87 12.30
CA LEU A 173 -9.57 13.99 12.15
C LEU A 173 -8.83 12.72 12.62
N PHE A 174 -9.28 12.11 13.71
CA PHE A 174 -8.77 10.84 14.21
C PHE A 174 -8.75 9.73 13.16
N ASP A 175 -9.82 9.57 12.37
CA ASP A 175 -9.87 8.54 11.32
C ASP A 175 -8.85 8.79 10.21
N VAL A 176 -8.49 10.05 9.94
CA VAL A 176 -7.42 10.41 8.98
C VAL A 176 -6.07 10.07 9.56
N LEU A 177 -5.82 10.41 10.83
CA LEU A 177 -4.56 10.09 11.49
C LEU A 177 -4.35 8.57 11.51
N VAL A 178 -5.37 7.79 11.88
CA VAL A 178 -5.32 6.32 11.88
C VAL A 178 -5.10 5.78 10.48
N ASN A 179 -5.84 6.24 9.47
CA ASN A 179 -5.68 5.79 8.09
C ASN A 179 -4.32 6.16 7.51
N GLY A 180 -3.85 7.37 7.76
CA GLY A 180 -2.56 7.85 7.28
C GLY A 180 -1.41 7.07 7.92
N ALA A 181 -1.47 6.86 9.23
CA ALA A 181 -0.51 6.04 9.96
C ALA A 181 -0.55 4.57 9.49
N LEU A 182 -1.74 4.03 9.18
CA LEU A 182 -1.87 2.68 8.64
C LEU A 182 -1.23 2.58 7.23
N ILE A 183 -1.52 3.51 6.33
CA ILE A 183 -0.94 3.53 4.97
C ILE A 183 0.58 3.65 5.04
N ALA A 184 1.08 4.64 5.78
CA ALA A 184 2.52 4.89 5.92
C ALA A 184 3.24 3.74 6.65
N GLY A 185 2.63 3.24 7.72
CA GLY A 185 3.16 2.12 8.50
C GLY A 185 3.19 0.82 7.70
N SER A 186 2.19 0.54 6.88
CA SER A 186 2.17 -0.63 6.00
C SER A 186 3.25 -0.54 4.91
N ALA A 187 3.51 0.64 4.35
CA ALA A 187 4.63 0.88 3.43
C ALA A 187 5.98 0.54 4.09
N ASN A 188 6.25 1.14 5.25
CA ASN A 188 7.46 0.88 6.02
C ASN A 188 7.59 -0.60 6.41
N LEU A 189 6.51 -1.25 6.84
CA LEU A 189 6.52 -2.66 7.22
C LEU A 189 6.84 -3.58 6.02
N ALA A 190 6.26 -3.32 4.85
CA ALA A 190 6.55 -4.09 3.64
C ALA A 190 8.05 -3.99 3.27
N ASN A 191 8.65 -2.81 3.40
CA ASN A 191 10.09 -2.58 3.21
C ASN A 191 10.96 -3.42 4.16
N LEU A 192 10.51 -3.67 5.39
CA LEU A 192 11.25 -4.53 6.34
C LEU A 192 11.27 -6.01 5.93
N PHE A 193 10.32 -6.44 5.10
CA PHE A 193 10.29 -7.78 4.54
C PHE A 193 11.04 -7.88 3.21
N ASP A 194 11.37 -6.77 2.55
CA ASP A 194 12.13 -6.76 1.29
C ASP A 194 13.64 -6.88 1.52
N LEU A 195 14.06 -7.94 2.22
CA LEU A 195 15.46 -8.27 2.47
C LEU A 195 15.92 -9.50 1.69
N ARG A 196 14.99 -10.19 1.05
CA ARG A 196 15.24 -11.39 0.23
C ARG A 196 14.25 -11.44 -0.92
N PRO A 197 14.69 -11.89 -2.12
CA PRO A 197 13.82 -11.94 -3.28
C PRO A 197 12.51 -12.71 -3.02
N GLY A 198 11.39 -12.15 -3.43
CA GLY A 198 10.04 -12.68 -3.37
C GLY A 198 9.38 -12.60 -2.00
N ARG A 199 10.08 -12.14 -0.94
CA ARG A 199 9.48 -12.10 0.40
C ARG A 199 8.42 -11.02 0.52
N ALA A 200 8.72 -9.79 0.11
CA ALA A 200 7.78 -8.68 0.20
C ALA A 200 6.50 -8.96 -0.59
N ILE A 201 6.61 -9.53 -1.80
CA ILE A 201 5.46 -9.95 -2.60
C ILE A 201 4.62 -11.00 -1.86
N LYS A 202 5.24 -12.06 -1.32
CA LYS A 202 4.49 -13.09 -0.56
C LYS A 202 3.77 -12.50 0.64
N VAL A 203 4.43 -11.63 1.40
CA VAL A 203 3.79 -10.94 2.53
C VAL A 203 2.62 -10.09 2.05
N GLY A 204 2.78 -9.37 0.93
CA GLY A 204 1.71 -8.62 0.29
C GLY A 204 0.54 -9.50 -0.13
N LEU A 205 0.79 -10.66 -0.75
CA LEU A 205 -0.23 -11.63 -1.14
C LEU A 205 -0.96 -12.23 0.07
N LEU A 206 -0.23 -12.57 1.14
CA LEU A 206 -0.79 -13.15 2.36
C LEU A 206 -1.63 -12.15 3.16
N THR A 207 -1.29 -10.86 3.11
CA THR A 207 -2.03 -9.81 3.84
C THR A 207 -3.16 -9.21 2.99
N GLY A 208 -2.93 -8.96 1.70
CA GLY A 208 -3.92 -8.42 0.79
C GLY A 208 -4.93 -9.44 0.26
N GLY A 209 -4.56 -10.72 0.15
CA GLY A 209 -5.45 -11.79 -0.32
C GLY A 209 -6.73 -11.92 0.52
N PRO A 210 -6.65 -12.01 1.86
CA PRO A 210 -7.82 -12.00 2.73
C PRO A 210 -8.67 -10.73 2.61
N LEU A 211 -8.05 -9.55 2.44
CA LEU A 211 -8.77 -8.29 2.20
C LEU A 211 -9.55 -8.37 0.88
N LEU A 212 -8.90 -8.81 -0.20
CA LEU A 212 -9.53 -9.02 -1.50
C LEU A 212 -10.70 -10.01 -1.42
N ALA A 213 -10.47 -11.18 -0.83
CA ALA A 213 -11.49 -12.21 -0.67
C ALA A 213 -12.70 -11.65 0.11
N ALA A 214 -12.44 -10.96 1.21
CA ALA A 214 -13.50 -10.38 2.02
C ALA A 214 -14.22 -9.20 1.33
N ALA A 215 -13.61 -8.56 0.33
CA ALA A 215 -14.25 -7.52 -0.48
C ALA A 215 -15.17 -8.15 -1.54
N VAL A 216 -14.72 -9.24 -2.17
CA VAL A 216 -15.49 -10.01 -3.15
C VAL A 216 -16.71 -10.66 -2.49
N LEU A 217 -16.51 -11.35 -1.36
CA LEU A 217 -17.58 -12.01 -0.59
C LEU A 217 -18.66 -11.03 -0.13
N ARG A 218 -18.27 -9.79 0.23
CA ARG A 218 -19.18 -8.72 0.65
C ARG A 218 -19.69 -7.84 -0.48
N ASP A 219 -19.46 -8.22 -1.74
CA ASP A 219 -19.80 -7.46 -2.96
C ASP A 219 -19.41 -5.97 -2.92
N ARG A 220 -18.18 -5.66 -2.47
CA ARG A 220 -17.66 -4.29 -2.43
C ARG A 220 -16.69 -4.01 -3.59
N PRO A 221 -17.17 -3.54 -4.75
CA PRO A 221 -16.37 -3.45 -5.98
C PRO A 221 -15.16 -2.53 -5.88
N ALA A 222 -15.31 -1.34 -5.28
CA ALA A 222 -14.19 -0.42 -5.13
C ALA A 222 -13.09 -0.97 -4.20
N ALA A 223 -13.47 -1.63 -3.10
CA ALA A 223 -12.51 -2.25 -2.19
C ALA A 223 -11.82 -3.46 -2.83
N ALA A 224 -12.57 -4.25 -3.61
CA ALA A 224 -12.02 -5.39 -4.35
C ALA A 224 -11.00 -4.93 -5.40
N ALA A 225 -11.29 -3.85 -6.14
CA ALA A 225 -10.33 -3.24 -7.07
C ALA A 225 -9.07 -2.73 -6.35
N LEU A 226 -9.23 -1.97 -5.25
CA LEU A 226 -8.09 -1.41 -4.50
C LEU A 226 -7.14 -2.49 -3.97
N ALA A 227 -7.66 -3.64 -3.54
CA ALA A 227 -6.84 -4.77 -3.14
C ALA A 227 -6.26 -5.52 -4.35
N ALA A 228 -7.07 -5.77 -5.40
CA ALA A 228 -6.63 -6.59 -6.53
C ALA A 228 -5.54 -5.93 -7.39
N ILE A 229 -5.57 -4.61 -7.58
CA ILE A 229 -4.59 -3.88 -8.41
C ILE A 229 -3.14 -4.15 -7.98
N PRO A 230 -2.71 -3.85 -6.74
CA PRO A 230 -1.34 -4.08 -6.32
C PRO A 230 -1.01 -5.58 -6.22
N LEU A 231 -1.98 -6.44 -5.89
CA LEU A 231 -1.77 -7.89 -5.82
C LEU A 231 -1.55 -8.50 -7.19
N GLY A 232 -2.28 -8.04 -8.21
CA GLY A 232 -2.10 -8.46 -9.59
C GLY A 232 -0.75 -8.01 -10.14
N ALA A 233 -0.37 -6.75 -9.89
CA ALA A 233 0.95 -6.24 -10.25
C ALA A 233 2.08 -7.05 -9.59
N ALA A 234 1.99 -7.30 -8.28
CA ALA A 234 3.00 -8.06 -7.55
C ALA A 234 3.06 -9.54 -7.99
N ALA A 235 1.91 -10.20 -8.16
CA ALA A 235 1.86 -11.59 -8.62
C ALA A 235 2.47 -11.76 -10.02
N ALA A 236 2.31 -10.77 -10.89
CA ALA A 236 2.85 -10.81 -12.24
C ALA A 236 4.38 -10.66 -12.28
N LEU A 237 4.99 -10.02 -11.28
CA LEU A 237 6.44 -9.82 -11.20
C LEU A 237 7.16 -10.89 -10.35
N LEU A 238 6.39 -11.62 -9.53
CA LEU A 238 6.87 -12.68 -8.64
C LEU A 238 7.83 -13.71 -9.29
N PRO A 239 7.66 -14.16 -10.56
CA PRO A 239 8.59 -15.13 -11.15
C PRO A 239 10.04 -14.64 -11.28
N GLU A 240 10.25 -13.36 -11.59
CA GLU A 240 11.58 -12.75 -11.69
C GLU A 240 12.19 -12.53 -10.32
N ASP A 241 11.37 -12.13 -9.35
CA ASP A 241 11.77 -11.97 -7.95
C ASP A 241 12.18 -13.32 -7.33
N LEU A 242 11.35 -14.35 -7.45
CA LEU A 242 11.68 -15.71 -6.99
C LEU A 242 12.88 -16.33 -7.71
N GLY A 243 13.08 -15.95 -8.97
CA GLY A 243 14.25 -16.34 -9.76
C GLY A 243 15.54 -15.61 -9.37
N GLU A 244 15.48 -14.69 -8.40
CA GLU A 244 16.59 -13.85 -7.95
C GLU A 244 17.20 -13.01 -9.09
N ARG A 245 16.40 -12.70 -10.13
CA ARG A 245 16.80 -11.87 -11.28
C ARG A 245 16.43 -10.41 -11.08
N ALA A 246 15.36 -10.18 -10.33
CA ALA A 246 14.93 -8.86 -9.92
C ALA A 246 14.56 -8.89 -8.43
N MET A 247 14.32 -7.70 -7.88
CA MET A 247 13.79 -7.52 -6.54
C MET A 247 12.98 -6.21 -6.52
N LEU A 248 11.91 -6.16 -5.73
CA LEU A 248 11.07 -4.98 -5.63
C LEU A 248 11.84 -3.71 -5.21
N GLY A 249 12.81 -3.85 -4.31
CA GLY A 249 13.48 -2.71 -3.71
C GLY A 249 12.54 -1.87 -2.86
N ASP A 250 13.06 -0.77 -2.34
CA ASP A 250 12.29 0.15 -1.52
C ASP A 250 11.15 0.78 -2.34
N ALA A 251 11.34 1.03 -3.63
CA ALA A 251 10.31 1.52 -4.53
C ALA A 251 9.07 0.61 -4.53
N GLY A 252 9.26 -0.67 -4.83
CA GLY A 252 8.19 -1.64 -4.95
C GLY A 252 7.56 -1.98 -3.61
N ALA A 253 8.38 -2.20 -2.58
CA ALA A 253 7.90 -2.61 -1.26
C ALA A 253 7.05 -1.51 -0.59
N ASN A 254 7.51 -0.25 -0.62
CA ASN A 254 6.74 0.85 -0.05
C ASN A 254 5.42 1.10 -0.80
N ALA A 255 5.43 1.01 -2.14
CA ALA A 255 4.21 1.16 -2.93
C ALA A 255 3.20 0.03 -2.66
N LEU A 256 3.66 -1.22 -2.64
CA LEU A 256 2.82 -2.38 -2.34
C LEU A 256 2.20 -2.28 -0.94
N GLY A 257 3.03 -1.97 0.07
CA GLY A 257 2.59 -1.79 1.45
C GLY A 257 1.60 -0.63 1.61
N ALA A 258 1.87 0.53 1.00
CA ALA A 258 0.96 1.68 1.04
C ALA A 258 -0.41 1.36 0.44
N LEU A 259 -0.44 0.66 -0.70
CA LEU A 259 -1.68 0.31 -1.39
C LEU A 259 -2.50 -0.75 -0.64
N ILE A 260 -1.84 -1.74 -0.01
CA ILE A 260 -2.51 -2.70 0.89
C ILE A 260 -3.05 -1.98 2.13
N GLY A 261 -2.28 -1.05 2.71
CA GLY A 261 -2.71 -0.19 3.82
C GLY A 261 -3.93 0.65 3.45
N LEU A 262 -3.98 1.20 2.24
CA LEU A 262 -5.12 1.94 1.70
C LEU A 262 -6.35 1.03 1.51
N ALA A 263 -6.17 -0.18 0.99
CA ALA A 263 -7.24 -1.16 0.88
C ALA A 263 -7.81 -1.53 2.26
N ALA A 264 -6.94 -1.76 3.26
CA ALA A 264 -7.35 -2.00 4.64
C ALA A 264 -8.10 -0.80 5.24
N ALA A 265 -7.61 0.42 5.03
CA ALA A 265 -8.21 1.66 5.52
C ALA A 265 -9.61 1.93 4.96
N THR A 266 -9.88 1.48 3.73
CA THR A 266 -11.19 1.66 3.07
C THR A 266 -12.17 0.52 3.34
N GLN A 267 -11.68 -0.66 3.72
CA GLN A 267 -12.50 -1.85 3.88
C GLN A 267 -12.86 -2.14 5.34
N LEU A 268 -11.93 -1.91 6.27
CA LEU A 268 -12.07 -2.29 7.68
C LEU A 268 -12.82 -1.23 8.48
N GLY A 269 -13.66 -1.68 9.42
CA GLY A 269 -14.22 -0.81 10.46
C GLY A 269 -13.12 -0.27 11.39
N ARG A 270 -13.45 0.70 12.24
CA ARG A 270 -12.51 1.30 13.21
C ARG A 270 -11.73 0.26 14.04
N PRO A 271 -12.36 -0.77 14.66
CA PRO A 271 -11.62 -1.76 15.43
C PRO A 271 -10.62 -2.54 14.59
N GLY A 272 -11.01 -2.92 13.36
CA GLY A 272 -10.12 -3.61 12.43
C GLY A 272 -8.92 -2.75 12.01
N ARG A 273 -9.15 -1.46 11.71
CA ARG A 273 -8.06 -0.52 11.38
C ARG A 273 -7.09 -0.33 12.54
N LEU A 274 -7.59 -0.18 13.77
CA LEU A 274 -6.77 -0.05 14.97
C LEU A 274 -5.99 -1.35 15.27
N ALA A 275 -6.62 -2.51 15.09
CA ALA A 275 -5.94 -3.80 15.25
C ALA A 275 -4.80 -3.98 14.24
N VAL A 276 -5.04 -3.67 12.96
CA VAL A 276 -3.97 -3.75 11.94
C VAL A 276 -2.88 -2.71 12.21
N LEU A 277 -3.24 -1.47 12.54
CA LEU A 277 -2.27 -0.44 12.89
C LEU A 277 -1.43 -0.84 14.11
N GLY A 278 -2.07 -1.41 15.14
CA GLY A 278 -1.38 -1.94 16.32
C GLY A 278 -0.38 -3.05 15.96
N THR A 279 -0.78 -4.00 15.09
CA THR A 279 0.12 -5.03 14.57
C THR A 279 1.27 -4.44 13.77
N VAL A 280 1.01 -3.46 12.90
CA VAL A 280 2.04 -2.76 12.11
C VAL A 280 3.03 -2.05 13.03
N ALA A 281 2.54 -1.34 14.05
CA ALA A 281 3.38 -0.65 15.03
C ALA A 281 4.21 -1.63 15.87
N ALA A 282 3.60 -2.73 16.34
CA ALA A 282 4.28 -3.75 17.11
C ALA A 282 5.39 -4.45 16.31
N LEU A 283 5.12 -4.82 15.05
CA LEU A 283 6.13 -5.40 14.16
C LEU A 283 7.24 -4.39 13.85
N THR A 284 6.89 -3.14 13.55
CA THR A 284 7.88 -2.09 13.30
C THR A 284 8.80 -1.91 14.53
N ALA A 285 8.25 -1.83 15.73
CA ALA A 285 9.03 -1.74 16.97
C ALA A 285 9.87 -2.99 17.23
N ALA A 286 9.33 -4.19 16.97
CA ALA A 286 10.07 -5.44 17.12
C ALA A 286 11.27 -5.52 16.17
N SER A 287 11.14 -4.97 14.95
CA SER A 287 12.21 -4.99 13.95
C SER A 287 13.48 -4.25 14.38
N GLU A 288 13.39 -3.30 15.33
CA GLU A 288 14.56 -2.60 15.86
C GLU A 288 15.46 -3.52 16.69
N LYS A 289 14.90 -4.57 17.28
CA LYS A 289 15.62 -5.49 18.18
C LYS A 289 15.76 -6.89 17.62
N ILE A 290 14.86 -7.27 16.72
CA ILE A 290 14.71 -8.64 16.23
C ILE A 290 14.81 -8.64 14.71
N SER A 291 15.72 -9.47 14.17
CA SER A 291 15.80 -9.69 12.73
C SER A 291 14.67 -10.64 12.29
N PHE A 292 13.71 -10.12 11.53
CA PHE A 292 12.65 -10.95 10.92
C PHE A 292 13.21 -12.06 10.05
N THR A 293 14.32 -11.82 9.33
CA THR A 293 15.00 -12.87 8.58
C THR A 293 15.43 -14.03 9.48
N LYS A 294 16.01 -13.75 10.66
CA LYS A 294 16.41 -14.80 11.61
C LYS A 294 15.20 -15.54 12.18
N VAL A 295 14.14 -14.82 12.53
CA VAL A 295 12.89 -15.42 13.06
C VAL A 295 12.24 -16.34 12.03
N ILE A 296 12.13 -15.88 10.77
CA ILE A 296 11.55 -16.65 9.68
C ILE A 296 12.38 -17.91 9.42
N ALA A 297 13.71 -17.78 9.32
CA ALA A 297 14.59 -18.91 9.08
C ALA A 297 14.57 -19.95 10.21
N GLY A 298 14.42 -19.50 11.46
CA GLY A 298 14.36 -20.36 12.64
C GLY A 298 13.02 -21.08 12.85
N ASN A 299 11.96 -20.70 12.13
CA ASN A 299 10.64 -21.34 12.23
C ASN A 299 10.36 -22.21 10.99
N PRO A 300 10.14 -23.54 11.13
CA PRO A 300 10.00 -24.44 9.99
C PRO A 300 8.86 -24.07 9.02
N ALA A 301 7.71 -23.64 9.54
CA ALA A 301 6.55 -23.28 8.73
C ALA A 301 6.78 -21.96 7.97
N LEU A 302 7.28 -20.93 8.66
CA LEU A 302 7.60 -19.64 8.05
C LEU A 302 8.72 -19.78 7.03
N ASN A 303 9.76 -20.56 7.34
CA ASN A 303 10.86 -20.82 6.42
C ASN A 303 10.38 -21.55 5.16
N LYS A 304 9.48 -22.54 5.29
CA LYS A 304 8.89 -23.22 4.14
C LYS A 304 8.15 -22.26 3.22
N ILE A 305 7.37 -21.33 3.77
CA ILE A 305 6.68 -20.29 2.99
C ILE A 305 7.68 -19.32 2.35
N ASP A 306 8.68 -18.86 3.09
CA ASP A 306 9.70 -17.93 2.61
C ASP A 306 10.54 -18.53 1.47
N MET A 307 10.84 -19.84 1.54
CA MET A 307 11.60 -20.57 0.52
C MET A 307 10.76 -21.09 -0.64
N LEU A 308 9.43 -21.16 -0.51
CA LEU A 308 8.54 -21.67 -1.55
C LEU A 308 8.76 -20.94 -2.89
N GLY A 309 9.13 -21.69 -3.94
CA GLY A 309 9.35 -21.16 -5.29
C GLY A 309 10.67 -20.43 -5.51
N ARG A 310 11.50 -20.22 -4.47
CA ARG A 310 12.87 -19.70 -4.65
C ARG A 310 13.79 -20.75 -5.25
N ARG A 311 14.91 -20.31 -5.83
CA ARG A 311 16.01 -21.18 -6.25
C ARG A 311 16.49 -22.03 -5.07
N ALA A 312 16.77 -23.30 -5.35
CA ALA A 312 17.31 -24.23 -4.36
C ALA A 312 18.60 -23.66 -3.75
N VAL A 313 18.76 -23.83 -2.44
CA VAL A 313 19.97 -23.42 -1.70
C VAL A 313 21.03 -24.47 -1.88
#